data_AF-W2UHR2-F1
#
_entry.id   AF-W2UHR2-F1
#
_cell.length_a   1.000
_cell.length_b   1.000
_cell.length_c   1.000
_cell.angle_alpha   90.00
_cell.angle_beta   90.00
_cell.angle_gamma   90.00
#
_symmetry.space_group_name_H-M   'P 1'
#
loop_
_entity.id
_entity.type
_entity.pdbx_description
1 polymer ?
#
loop_
_entity_poly.entity_id
_entity_poly.type
_entity_poly.pdbx_seq_one_letter_code
_entity_poly.pdbx_strand_id
1 'polypeptide(L)'
;MKSVTPLCIVAVIALLSAAVTASPLTNSETKELEKEALKGALATSCEALRTDPSSTQASSCRYYLYGFVDAGQAIDRASLEQFEKDDTQRPSFTERAYRTRVGVFDERHKTVEILMKPFCIPQGESRERVIDRLARYFPDSIDNLTKLGTSVYKGLNAEYPCS
;
A
#
# COMPACT_ATOMS: atom_id res chain seq x y z
N MET A 1 34.24 6.93 65.03
CA MET A 1 34.88 6.53 63.76
C MET A 1 34.40 7.50 62.69
N LYS A 2 35.32 8.23 62.05
CA LYS A 2 35.00 9.29 61.08
C LYS A 2 34.84 8.67 59.69
N SER A 3 33.67 8.87 59.06
CA SER A 3 33.44 8.55 57.65
C SER A 3 33.82 9.76 56.81
N VAL A 4 34.85 9.60 55.98
CA VAL A 4 35.25 10.54 54.93
C VAL A 4 34.51 10.11 53.67
N THR A 5 33.72 11.02 53.09
CA THR A 5 33.26 10.91 51.70
C THR A 5 33.51 12.24 50.99
N PRO A 6 34.17 12.24 49.82
CA PRO A 6 34.71 13.44 49.22
C PRO A 6 33.65 14.22 48.44
N LEU A 7 33.74 15.55 48.55
CA LEU A 7 32.89 16.57 47.91
C LEU A 7 32.86 16.57 46.36
N CYS A 8 33.35 15.53 45.68
CA CYS A 8 33.61 15.56 44.23
C CYS A 8 32.43 15.11 43.34
N ILE A 9 31.36 14.52 43.88
CA ILE A 9 30.29 13.96 43.03
C ILE A 9 29.18 14.99 42.71
N VAL A 10 29.00 16.02 43.55
CA VAL A 10 27.90 16.99 43.37
C VAL A 10 28.20 18.05 42.29
N ALA A 11 29.47 18.22 41.89
CA ALA A 11 29.86 19.23 40.90
C ALA A 11 29.71 18.76 39.43
N VAL A 12 29.56 17.47 39.16
CA VAL A 12 29.55 16.94 37.77
C VAL A 12 28.15 16.95 37.15
N ILE A 13 27.08 17.01 37.96
CA ILE A 13 25.69 17.05 37.44
C ILE A 13 25.27 18.47 37.03
N ALA A 14 26.05 19.51 37.36
CA ALA A 14 25.68 20.91 37.12
C ALA A 14 26.20 21.50 35.78
N LEU A 15 26.85 20.71 34.91
CA LEU A 15 27.54 21.23 33.71
C LEU A 15 27.07 20.67 32.36
N LEU A 16 25.97 19.91 32.31
CA LEU A 16 25.32 19.48 31.06
C LEU A 16 23.92 20.09 30.84
N SER A 17 23.63 21.21 31.51
CA SER A 17 22.49 22.07 31.18
C SER A 17 22.89 23.09 30.10
N ALA A 18 23.52 22.63 29.02
CA ALA A 18 23.72 23.45 27.83
C ALA A 18 22.44 23.39 26.99
N ALA A 19 21.57 24.38 27.22
CA ALA A 19 20.57 24.88 26.29
C ALA A 19 19.81 23.82 25.47
N VAL A 20 18.90 23.11 26.12
CA VAL A 20 17.66 22.73 25.44
C VAL A 20 16.84 24.01 25.31
N THR A 21 17.15 24.81 24.30
CA THR A 21 16.12 25.68 23.73
C THR A 21 15.11 24.72 23.12
N ALA A 22 14.08 24.38 23.90
CA ALA A 22 12.88 23.75 23.39
C ALA A 22 12.19 24.77 22.49
N SER A 23 12.68 24.90 21.26
CA SER A 23 11.89 25.46 20.17
C SER A 23 10.67 24.54 20.04
N PRO A 24 9.44 25.07 19.97
CA PRO A 24 8.29 24.27 19.64
C PRO A 24 8.42 23.90 18.15
N LEU A 25 9.22 22.88 17.84
CA LEU A 25 9.15 22.20 16.56
C LEU A 25 7.71 21.72 16.46
N THR A 26 6.99 22.30 15.51
CA THR A 26 5.58 21.99 15.33
C THR A 26 5.50 20.50 15.00
N ASN A 27 4.60 19.75 15.66
CA ASN A 27 4.39 18.32 15.41
C ASN A 27 4.15 18.00 13.91
N SER A 28 3.88 19.00 13.07
CA SER A 28 3.77 18.89 11.61
C SER A 28 5.10 18.79 10.88
N GLU A 29 6.13 19.53 11.30
CA GLU A 29 7.44 19.54 10.61
C GLU A 29 8.19 18.22 10.80
N THR A 30 8.11 17.64 12.00
CA THR A 30 8.67 16.31 12.28
C THR A 30 7.95 15.21 11.48
N LYS A 31 6.62 15.28 11.37
CA LYS A 31 5.82 14.31 10.60
C LYS A 31 6.11 14.36 9.10
N GLU A 32 6.29 15.54 8.53
CA GLU A 32 6.62 15.65 7.10
C GLU A 32 8.05 15.17 6.81
N LEU A 33 9.01 15.43 7.72
CA LEU A 33 10.38 14.90 7.60
C LEU A 33 10.42 13.36 7.67
N GLU A 34 9.71 12.76 8.62
CA GLU A 34 9.61 11.30 8.75
C GLU A 34 8.94 10.67 7.53
N LYS A 35 7.89 11.31 7.01
CA LYS A 35 7.19 10.87 5.81
C LYS A 35 8.13 10.89 4.59
N GLU A 36 8.86 11.97 4.36
CA GLU A 36 9.82 12.04 3.24
C GLU A 36 10.94 11.01 3.38
N ALA A 37 11.46 10.79 4.59
CA ALA A 37 12.44 9.72 4.84
C ALA A 37 11.87 8.33 4.53
N LEU A 38 10.62 8.06 4.92
CA LEU A 38 9.93 6.81 4.59
C LEU A 38 9.74 6.63 3.09
N LYS A 39 9.37 7.69 2.35
CA LYS A 39 9.26 7.64 0.89
C LYS A 39 10.59 7.29 0.24
N GLY A 40 11.68 7.92 0.68
CA GLY A 40 13.03 7.63 0.20
C GLY A 40 13.44 6.18 0.46
N ALA A 41 13.18 5.67 1.67
CA ALA A 41 13.48 4.28 2.01
C ALA A 41 12.70 3.27 1.15
N LEU A 42 11.42 3.55 0.86
CA LEU A 42 10.61 2.71 -0.02
C LEU A 42 11.12 2.75 -1.47
N ALA A 43 11.49 3.93 -1.98
CA ALA A 43 12.06 4.09 -3.31
C ALA A 43 13.34 3.23 -3.47
N THR A 44 14.29 3.36 -2.55
CA THR A 44 15.52 2.55 -2.55
C THR A 44 15.23 1.05 -2.47
N SER A 45 14.25 0.65 -1.64
CA SER A 45 13.84 -0.75 -1.55
C SER A 45 13.27 -1.27 -2.88
N CYS A 46 12.51 -0.46 -3.60
CA CYS A 46 11.96 -0.85 -4.91
C CYS A 46 13.00 -0.84 -6.03
N GLU A 47 14.01 0.03 -5.97
CA GLU A 47 15.18 -0.03 -6.85
C GLU A 47 15.99 -1.31 -6.63
N ALA A 48 16.18 -1.70 -5.37
CA ALA A 48 16.80 -2.98 -5.03
C ALA A 48 15.99 -4.16 -5.59
N LEU A 49 14.66 -4.12 -5.52
CA LEU A 49 13.80 -5.17 -6.07
C LEU A 49 13.90 -5.28 -7.60
N ARG A 50 14.00 -4.13 -8.28
CA ARG A 50 14.13 -4.06 -9.75
C ARG A 50 15.46 -4.65 -10.23
N THR A 51 16.54 -4.39 -9.50
CA THR A 51 17.89 -4.83 -9.86
C THR A 51 18.15 -6.29 -9.47
N ASP A 52 17.71 -6.67 -8.27
CA ASP A 52 17.82 -8.03 -7.75
C ASP A 52 16.51 -8.44 -7.05
N PRO A 53 15.66 -9.24 -7.72
CA PRO A 53 14.41 -9.73 -7.15
C PRO A 53 14.58 -10.60 -5.90
N SER A 54 15.79 -11.08 -5.60
CA SER A 54 16.11 -11.84 -4.39
C SER A 54 16.70 -11.00 -3.25
N SER A 55 16.96 -9.71 -3.49
CA SER A 55 17.61 -8.83 -2.52
C SER A 55 16.82 -8.72 -1.22
N THR A 56 17.51 -8.84 -0.09
CA THR A 56 16.92 -8.65 1.24
C THR A 56 16.54 -7.20 1.50
N GLN A 57 17.18 -6.25 0.81
CA GLN A 57 16.90 -4.81 0.90
C GLN A 57 15.55 -4.43 0.25
N ALA A 58 14.99 -5.32 -0.57
CA ALA A 58 13.72 -5.12 -1.25
C ALA A 58 12.48 -5.45 -0.40
N SER A 59 12.65 -5.78 0.89
CA SER A 59 11.56 -6.20 1.78
C SER A 59 10.41 -5.19 1.87
N SER A 60 10.70 -3.91 2.10
CA SER A 60 9.68 -2.85 2.16
C SER A 60 8.90 -2.73 0.86
N CYS A 61 9.57 -2.84 -0.29
CA CYS A 61 8.89 -2.83 -1.58
C CYS A 61 8.00 -4.07 -1.78
N ARG A 62 8.44 -5.26 -1.35
CA ARG A 62 7.60 -6.47 -1.43
C ARG A 62 6.32 -6.31 -0.62
N TYR A 63 6.41 -5.81 0.61
CA TYR A 63 5.22 -5.55 1.44
C TYR A 63 4.31 -4.48 0.83
N TYR A 64 4.89 -3.44 0.23
CA TYR A 64 4.12 -2.45 -0.52
C TYR A 64 3.33 -3.11 -1.67
N LEU A 65 3.95 -4.00 -2.44
CA LEU A 65 3.29 -4.73 -3.52
C LEU A 65 2.24 -5.74 -3.02
N TYR A 66 2.48 -6.41 -1.89
CA TYR A 66 1.48 -7.29 -1.27
C TYR A 66 0.17 -6.54 -0.99
N GLY A 67 0.22 -5.26 -0.63
CA GLY A 67 -0.97 -4.44 -0.45
C GLY A 67 -1.84 -4.36 -1.71
N PHE A 68 -1.24 -4.28 -2.91
CA PHE A 68 -1.99 -4.27 -4.17
C PHE A 68 -2.58 -5.65 -4.49
N VAL A 69 -1.80 -6.71 -4.29
CA VAL A 69 -2.26 -8.09 -4.52
C VAL A 69 -3.42 -8.42 -3.58
N ASP A 70 -3.29 -8.10 -2.30
CA ASP A 70 -4.31 -8.37 -1.30
C ASP A 70 -5.56 -7.52 -1.51
N ALA A 71 -5.40 -6.26 -1.94
CA ALA A 71 -6.53 -5.41 -2.34
C ALA A 71 -7.30 -5.99 -3.53
N GLY A 72 -6.59 -6.46 -4.57
CA GLY A 72 -7.22 -7.14 -5.70
C GLY A 72 -7.99 -8.40 -5.29
N GLN A 73 -7.38 -9.24 -4.44
CA GLN A 73 -8.05 -10.43 -3.92
C GLN A 73 -9.27 -10.12 -3.03
N ALA A 74 -9.22 -9.03 -2.26
CA ALA A 74 -10.35 -8.60 -1.43
C ALA A 74 -11.53 -8.14 -2.30
N ILE A 75 -11.25 -7.41 -3.38
CA ILE A 75 -12.27 -7.02 -4.37
C ILE A 75 -12.87 -8.25 -5.04
N ASP A 76 -12.05 -9.23 -5.42
CA ASP A 76 -12.50 -10.49 -6.03
C ASP A 76 -13.50 -11.23 -5.14
N ARG A 77 -13.18 -11.35 -3.84
CA ARG A 77 -14.07 -12.02 -2.87
C ARG A 77 -15.38 -11.24 -2.70
N ALA A 78 -15.31 -9.92 -2.54
CA ALA A 78 -16.49 -9.08 -2.37
C ALA A 78 -17.42 -9.16 -3.59
N SER A 79 -16.85 -9.21 -4.80
CA SER A 79 -17.60 -9.38 -6.05
C SER A 79 -18.30 -10.74 -6.10
N LEU A 80 -17.60 -11.84 -5.80
CA LEU A 80 -18.18 -13.18 -5.77
C LEU A 80 -19.33 -13.30 -4.74
N GLU A 81 -19.14 -12.76 -3.53
CA GLU A 81 -20.19 -12.76 -2.50
C GLU A 81 -21.43 -11.95 -2.92
N GLN A 82 -21.25 -10.89 -3.71
CA GLN A 82 -22.36 -10.10 -4.24
C GLN A 82 -23.11 -10.87 -5.34
N PHE A 83 -22.39 -11.57 -6.22
CA PHE A 83 -23.00 -12.42 -7.24
C PHE A 83 -23.79 -13.58 -6.65
N GLU A 84 -23.26 -14.28 -5.64
CA GLU A 84 -23.97 -15.37 -4.98
C GLU A 84 -25.27 -14.90 -4.28
N LYS A 85 -25.27 -13.68 -3.73
CA LYS A 85 -26.46 -13.07 -3.13
C LYS A 85 -27.50 -12.67 -4.18
N ASP A 86 -27.05 -12.12 -5.32
CA ASP A 86 -27.97 -11.67 -6.37
C ASP A 86 -28.63 -12.87 -7.09
N ASP A 87 -27.88 -13.96 -7.32
CA ASP A 87 -28.38 -15.13 -8.04
C ASP A 87 -29.37 -15.97 -7.19
N THR A 88 -29.25 -15.92 -5.86
CA THR A 88 -30.13 -16.64 -4.93
C THR A 88 -31.36 -15.83 -4.49
N GLN A 89 -31.38 -14.52 -4.71
CA GLN A 89 -32.44 -13.65 -4.21
C GLN A 89 -33.43 -13.28 -5.32
N ARG A 90 -34.73 -13.51 -5.08
CA ARG A 90 -35.76 -13.05 -6.02
C ARG A 90 -35.68 -11.52 -6.15
N PRO A 91 -35.64 -10.97 -7.38
CA PRO A 91 -35.54 -9.53 -7.59
C PRO A 91 -36.71 -8.81 -6.93
N SER A 92 -36.44 -7.66 -6.31
CA SER A 92 -37.44 -6.86 -5.60
C SER A 92 -38.57 -6.37 -6.53
N PHE A 93 -39.72 -5.95 -5.97
CA PHE A 93 -40.80 -5.36 -6.78
C PHE A 93 -40.30 -4.16 -7.61
N THR A 94 -39.50 -3.28 -6.98
CA THR A 94 -38.91 -2.10 -7.62
C THR A 94 -38.02 -2.50 -8.79
N GLU A 95 -37.19 -3.51 -8.61
CA GLU A 95 -36.25 -3.98 -9.63
C GLU A 95 -36.96 -4.62 -10.83
N ARG A 96 -37.99 -5.44 -10.56
CA ARG A 96 -38.84 -5.98 -11.63
C ARG A 96 -39.56 -4.86 -12.38
N ALA A 97 -40.15 -3.91 -11.67
CA ALA A 97 -40.85 -2.78 -12.26
C ALA A 97 -39.91 -1.90 -13.10
N TYR A 98 -38.67 -1.71 -12.65
CA TYR A 98 -37.65 -0.97 -13.37
C TYR A 98 -37.23 -1.69 -14.66
N ARG A 99 -36.90 -2.98 -14.59
CA ARG A 99 -36.53 -3.78 -15.77
C ARG A 99 -37.58 -3.71 -16.88
N THR A 100 -38.86 -3.75 -16.52
CA THR A 100 -39.96 -3.66 -17.49
C THR A 100 -40.15 -2.26 -18.07
N ARG A 101 -39.89 -1.19 -17.30
CA ARG A 101 -40.19 0.20 -17.71
C ARG A 101 -39.00 0.92 -18.33
N VAL A 102 -37.80 0.64 -17.87
CA VAL A 102 -36.58 1.34 -18.27
C VAL A 102 -35.66 0.45 -19.12
N GLY A 103 -35.77 -0.87 -18.98
CA GLY A 103 -34.94 -1.84 -19.71
C GLY A 103 -33.93 -2.56 -18.81
N VAL A 104 -33.13 -3.44 -19.41
CA VAL A 104 -32.13 -4.25 -18.70
C VAL A 104 -30.93 -3.38 -18.30
N PHE A 105 -30.44 -3.57 -17.07
CA PHE A 105 -29.34 -2.83 -16.44
C PHE A 105 -27.93 -3.08 -17.05
N ASP A 106 -27.86 -3.84 -18.14
CA ASP A 106 -26.70 -4.65 -18.58
C ASP A 106 -25.43 -3.83 -18.87
N GLU A 107 -25.57 -2.66 -19.51
CA GLU A 107 -24.41 -1.86 -19.93
C GLU A 107 -23.78 -1.04 -18.80
N ARG A 108 -24.58 -0.57 -17.83
CA ARG A 108 -24.04 0.27 -16.73
C ARG A 108 -23.36 -0.56 -15.66
N HIS A 109 -23.82 -1.78 -15.42
CA HIS A 109 -23.19 -2.67 -14.45
C HIS A 109 -21.84 -3.18 -14.97
N LYS A 110 -21.73 -3.55 -16.25
CA LYS A 110 -20.44 -3.88 -16.87
C LYS A 110 -19.38 -2.78 -16.67
N THR A 111 -19.75 -1.52 -16.87
CA THR A 111 -18.82 -0.39 -16.67
C THR A 111 -18.40 -0.25 -15.21
N VAL A 112 -19.31 -0.47 -14.25
CA VAL A 112 -18.99 -0.42 -12.81
C VAL A 112 -18.11 -1.60 -12.42
N GLU A 113 -18.40 -2.80 -12.91
CA GLU A 113 -17.64 -4.03 -12.63
C GLU A 113 -16.20 -3.97 -13.17
N ILE A 114 -16.02 -3.47 -14.40
CA ILE A 114 -14.71 -3.21 -15.01
C ILE A 114 -13.96 -2.11 -14.24
N LEU A 115 -14.66 -1.10 -13.70
CA LEU A 115 -14.05 -0.10 -12.84
C LEU A 115 -13.65 -0.66 -11.46
N MET A 116 -14.37 -1.66 -10.95
CA MET A 116 -14.08 -2.23 -9.63
C MET A 116 -12.93 -3.23 -9.66
N LYS A 117 -12.72 -3.95 -10.77
CA LYS A 117 -11.75 -5.04 -10.86
C LYS A 117 -10.75 -4.83 -12.01
N PRO A 118 -9.71 -4.01 -11.80
CA PRO A 118 -8.76 -3.63 -12.85
C PRO A 118 -7.75 -4.73 -13.25
N PHE A 119 -7.67 -5.85 -12.51
CA PHE A 119 -6.78 -6.99 -12.80
C PHE A 119 -7.27 -8.26 -12.09
N CYS A 120 -6.84 -9.43 -12.56
CA CYS A 120 -7.30 -10.75 -12.13
C CYS A 120 -6.12 -11.69 -11.85
N ILE A 121 -5.67 -11.79 -10.59
CA ILE A 121 -4.58 -12.70 -10.23
C ILE A 121 -5.14 -14.11 -9.96
N PRO A 122 -4.70 -15.16 -10.69
CA PRO A 122 -5.16 -16.52 -10.46
C PRO A 122 -4.82 -17.03 -9.05
N GLN A 123 -5.71 -17.84 -8.46
CA GLN A 123 -5.52 -18.42 -7.11
C GLN A 123 -4.25 -19.28 -6.96
N GLY A 124 -3.70 -19.79 -8.06
CA GLY A 124 -2.47 -20.59 -8.07
C GLY A 124 -1.18 -19.78 -8.28
N GLU A 125 -1.27 -18.46 -8.55
CA GLU A 125 -0.09 -17.62 -8.76
C GLU A 125 0.53 -17.25 -7.40
N SER A 126 1.80 -17.61 -7.18
CA SER A 126 2.53 -17.22 -5.96
C SER A 126 2.78 -15.72 -5.93
N ARG A 127 2.71 -15.10 -4.74
CA ARG A 127 2.97 -13.65 -4.57
C ARG A 127 4.35 -13.24 -5.09
N GLU A 128 5.36 -14.06 -4.87
CA GLU A 128 6.73 -13.82 -5.31
C GLU A 128 6.80 -13.71 -6.84
N ARG A 129 6.13 -14.63 -7.54
CA ARG A 129 6.04 -14.59 -9.01
C ARG A 129 5.27 -13.37 -9.52
N VAL A 130 4.22 -12.93 -8.82
CA VAL A 130 3.54 -11.66 -9.15
C VAL A 130 4.51 -10.50 -9.02
N ILE A 131 5.23 -10.43 -7.90
CA ILE A 131 6.22 -9.37 -7.63
C ILE A 131 7.31 -9.33 -8.69
N ASP A 132 7.90 -10.47 -9.04
CA ASP A 132 8.99 -10.56 -10.02
C ASP A 132 8.57 -10.03 -11.40
N ARG A 133 7.32 -10.24 -11.79
CA ARG A 133 6.77 -9.65 -13.02
C ARG A 133 6.59 -8.14 -12.87
N LEU A 134 6.02 -7.69 -11.75
CA LEU A 134 5.75 -6.27 -11.51
C LEU A 134 7.01 -5.41 -11.41
N ALA A 135 8.11 -5.95 -10.91
CA ALA A 135 9.39 -5.25 -10.80
C ALA A 135 9.88 -4.70 -12.15
N ARG A 136 9.52 -5.35 -13.27
CA ARG A 136 9.88 -4.93 -14.64
C ARG A 136 9.15 -3.68 -15.11
N TYR A 137 8.05 -3.31 -14.44
CA TYR A 137 7.24 -2.13 -14.75
C TYR A 137 7.65 -0.90 -13.94
N PHE A 138 8.61 -1.05 -13.02
CA PHE A 138 9.11 0.06 -12.22
C PHE A 138 9.88 1.05 -13.10
N PRO A 139 9.72 2.36 -12.84
CA PRO A 139 10.51 3.37 -13.51
C PRO A 139 12.00 3.23 -13.14
N ASP A 140 12.88 3.78 -13.98
CA ASP A 140 14.32 3.75 -13.73
C ASP A 140 14.72 4.51 -12.46
N SER A 141 14.01 5.61 -12.15
CA SER A 141 14.11 6.35 -10.90
C SER A 141 12.73 6.45 -10.22
N ILE A 142 12.70 6.24 -8.90
CA ILE A 142 11.48 6.37 -8.10
C ILE A 142 11.53 7.69 -7.33
N ASP A 143 11.35 8.79 -8.07
CA ASP A 143 11.32 10.14 -7.47
C ASP A 143 9.94 10.49 -6.88
N ASN A 144 8.92 9.67 -7.19
CA ASN A 144 7.53 9.93 -6.82
C ASN A 144 6.77 8.61 -6.61
N LEU A 145 6.26 8.40 -5.40
CA LEU A 145 5.47 7.21 -5.05
C LEU A 145 4.15 7.08 -5.84
N THR A 146 3.57 8.19 -6.30
CA THR A 146 2.39 8.16 -7.17
C THR A 146 2.74 7.52 -8.51
N LYS A 147 3.92 7.82 -9.07
CA LYS A 147 4.40 7.16 -10.29
C LYS A 147 4.65 5.67 -10.05
N LEU A 148 5.25 5.30 -8.92
CA LEU A 148 5.44 3.91 -8.54
C LEU A 148 4.09 3.16 -8.47
N GLY A 149 3.11 3.70 -7.74
CA GLY A 149 1.77 3.10 -7.65
C GLY A 149 1.09 2.97 -9.02
N THR A 150 1.26 3.96 -9.90
CA THR A 150 0.73 3.92 -11.27
C THR A 150 1.40 2.81 -12.10
N SER A 151 2.72 2.67 -11.99
CA SER A 151 3.48 1.58 -12.60
C SER A 151 3.05 0.21 -12.11
N VAL A 152 2.75 0.07 -10.80
CA VAL A 152 2.24 -1.18 -10.23
C VAL A 152 0.88 -1.55 -10.85
N TYR A 153 -0.07 -0.62 -10.89
CA TYR A 153 -1.37 -0.86 -11.53
C TYR A 153 -1.23 -1.19 -13.02
N LYS A 154 -0.37 -0.47 -13.74
CA LYS A 154 -0.08 -0.74 -15.15
C LYS A 154 0.48 -2.15 -15.35
N GLY A 155 1.42 -2.57 -14.51
CA GLY A 155 2.00 -3.91 -14.55
C GLY A 155 0.98 -5.00 -14.24
N LEU A 156 0.15 -4.79 -13.21
CA LEU A 156 -0.91 -5.73 -12.85
C LEU A 156 -1.91 -5.92 -13.98
N ASN A 157 -2.38 -4.84 -14.60
CA ASN A 157 -3.34 -4.92 -15.70
C ASN A 157 -2.72 -5.56 -16.98
N ALA A 158 -1.42 -5.34 -17.21
CA ALA A 158 -0.73 -5.92 -18.37
C ALA A 158 -0.44 -7.42 -18.21
N GLU A 159 -0.03 -7.86 -17.02
CA GLU A 159 0.33 -9.26 -16.73
C GLU A 159 -0.88 -10.12 -16.35
N TYR A 160 -1.91 -9.50 -15.79
CA TYR A 160 -3.10 -10.16 -15.25
C TYR A 160 -4.40 -9.48 -15.71
N PRO A 161 -4.64 -9.35 -17.03
CA PRO A 161 -5.89 -8.81 -17.53
C PRO A 161 -7.06 -9.72 -17.13
N CYS A 162 -8.18 -9.12 -16.73
CA CYS A 162 -9.42 -9.85 -16.54
C CYS A 162 -10.02 -10.27 -17.90
N SER A 163 -10.51 -11.50 -17.97
CA SER A 163 -11.13 -12.11 -19.16
C SER A 163 -12.65 -12.00 -19.11
#